data_AF-K7KP70-F1
#
_entry.id   AF-K7KP70-F1
#
_cell.length_a   1.000
_cell.length_b   1.000
_cell.length_c   1.000
_cell.angle_alpha   90.00
_cell.angle_beta   90.00
_cell.angle_gamma   90.00
#
_symmetry.space_group_name_H-M   'P 1'
#
loop_
_entity.id
_entity.type
_entity.pdbx_description
1 polymer ?
#
loop_
_entity_poly.entity_id
_entity_poly.type
_entity_poly.pdbx_seq_one_letter_code
_entity_poly.pdbx_strand_id
1 'polypeptide(L)'
;MNCLSLFTFLYAICAHSITSTTYPSILDMKTGECSLRSISIGDGVLVPPWREVYEERRIFDITHRYVPEMLVWDSTEGLGHHFLWLEKSMKNGSRANNSNMKVGVHTDTHVDALGHIYNNYYDVDFVVDSLDLTLLNGLTLLVDVPRDKNITTEVTKSLNIPRGVSHVLFRTLNTDRPLMFKKEFDTS
;
A
#
# COMPACT_ATOMS: atom_id res chain seq x y z
N MET A 1 13.59 -59.51 25.24
CA MET A 1 14.87 -58.96 25.72
C MET A 1 14.94 -57.50 25.27
N ASN A 2 14.74 -56.60 26.25
CA ASN A 2 15.21 -55.22 26.44
C ASN A 2 15.08 -54.22 25.26
N CYS A 3 14.10 -53.30 25.33
CA CYS A 3 14.11 -51.97 26.00
C CYS A 3 14.71 -50.88 25.11
N LEU A 4 13.89 -50.01 24.50
CA LEU A 4 13.39 -48.71 25.02
C LEU A 4 14.46 -47.63 25.22
N SER A 5 14.40 -46.56 24.42
CA SER A 5 14.40 -45.14 24.85
C SER A 5 14.47 -44.22 23.62
N LEU A 6 13.34 -43.66 23.16
CA LEU A 6 12.95 -42.24 23.34
C LEU A 6 14.09 -41.21 23.22
N PHE A 7 14.07 -40.45 22.11
CA PHE A 7 14.58 -39.08 22.03
C PHE A 7 13.54 -38.21 21.32
N THR A 8 12.79 -37.45 22.12
CA THR A 8 12.00 -36.29 21.69
C THR A 8 12.92 -35.09 21.56
N PHE A 9 13.07 -34.53 20.36
CA PHE A 9 13.68 -33.21 20.15
C PHE A 9 12.61 -32.22 19.72
N LEU A 10 12.28 -31.29 20.62
CA LEU A 10 11.57 -30.06 20.29
C LEU A 10 12.45 -29.25 19.34
N TYR A 11 12.00 -29.00 18.11
CA TYR A 11 12.59 -28.00 17.24
C TYR A 11 11.79 -26.70 17.39
N ALA A 12 12.43 -25.70 18.01
CA ALA A 12 11.91 -24.35 18.12
C ALA A 12 11.77 -23.73 16.72
N ILE A 13 10.57 -23.29 16.38
CA ILE A 13 10.30 -22.50 15.17
C ILE A 13 10.80 -21.08 15.44
N CYS A 14 12.03 -20.78 15.00
CA CYS A 14 12.50 -19.41 14.88
C CYS A 14 11.79 -18.75 13.70
N ALA A 15 10.75 -17.96 13.99
CA ALA A 15 10.20 -17.00 13.05
C ALA A 15 11.27 -15.93 12.76
N HIS A 16 12.01 -16.09 11.68
CA HIS A 16 12.88 -15.05 11.15
C HIS A 16 12.00 -14.05 10.40
N SER A 17 11.66 -12.94 11.04
CA SER A 17 11.16 -11.75 10.35
C SER A 17 12.31 -11.19 9.50
N ILE A 18 12.23 -11.37 8.18
CA ILE A 18 13.15 -10.73 7.23
C ILE A 18 12.85 -9.22 7.29
N THR A 19 13.63 -8.49 8.08
CA THR A 19 13.61 -7.05 8.07
C THR A 19 14.29 -6.58 6.79
N SER A 20 13.49 -6.19 5.80
CA SER A 20 14.03 -5.42 4.68
C SER A 20 14.66 -4.15 5.25
N THR A 21 15.97 -3.98 5.06
CA THR A 21 16.76 -2.85 5.56
C THR A 21 16.33 -1.50 4.99
N THR A 22 15.32 -1.48 4.13
CA THR A 22 14.84 -0.28 3.44
C THR A 22 13.77 0.47 4.23
N TYR A 23 13.13 -0.11 5.25
CA TYR A 23 12.03 0.56 5.96
C TYR A 23 11.77 0.02 7.38
N PRO A 24 11.51 0.88 8.40
CA PRO A 24 11.12 0.44 9.74
C PRO A 24 9.69 -0.15 9.79
N SER A 25 9.42 -0.94 10.84
CA SER A 25 8.10 -1.51 11.17
C SER A 25 7.16 -0.45 11.77
N ILE A 26 5.85 -0.57 11.50
CA ILE A 26 4.80 0.25 12.12
C ILE A 26 4.78 -0.02 13.63
N LEU A 27 4.93 1.02 14.46
CA LEU A 27 4.69 0.95 15.90
C LEU A 27 3.35 1.63 16.22
N ASP A 28 2.53 0.96 17.02
CA ASP A 28 1.23 1.40 17.52
C ASP A 28 1.31 2.81 18.15
N MET A 29 0.65 3.80 17.53
CA MET A 29 0.80 5.22 17.85
C MET A 29 -0.15 5.64 18.98
N LYS A 30 0.25 5.37 20.22
CA LYS A 30 -0.31 6.01 21.42
C LYS A 30 0.71 6.99 22.01
N THR A 31 0.78 8.22 21.51
CA THR A 31 1.16 9.44 22.27
C THR A 31 1.29 10.62 21.32
N GLY A 32 0.48 11.66 21.55
CA GLY A 32 0.60 12.94 20.84
C GLY A 32 1.62 13.81 21.56
N GLU A 33 2.64 14.28 20.84
CA GLU A 33 3.42 15.45 21.23
C GLU A 33 4.14 16.06 20.00
N CYS A 34 3.92 17.35 19.79
CA CYS A 34 4.45 18.15 18.69
C CYS A 34 5.94 18.47 18.91
N SER A 35 6.85 17.90 18.13
CA SER A 35 8.23 18.39 18.03
C SER A 35 8.89 17.85 16.76
N LEU A 36 9.32 18.77 15.89
CA LEU A 36 10.14 18.47 14.71
C LEU A 36 11.58 18.19 15.17
N ARG A 37 11.78 17.06 15.84
CA ARG A 37 13.08 16.49 16.20
C ARG A 37 12.94 15.00 15.95
N SER A 38 13.87 14.40 15.22
CA SER A 38 14.00 12.94 15.23
C SER A 38 13.92 12.48 16.67
N ILE A 39 12.89 11.71 17.04
CA ILE A 39 12.83 11.12 18.37
C ILE A 39 13.93 10.07 18.36
N SER A 40 15.09 10.41 18.90
CA SER A 40 16.09 9.43 19.27
C SER A 40 15.49 8.67 20.45
N ILE A 41 14.79 7.58 20.15
CA ILE A 41 14.35 6.64 21.18
C ILE A 41 15.61 5.96 21.71
N GLY A 42 16.25 6.53 22.73
CA GLY A 42 17.21 5.89 23.65
C GLY A 42 18.53 5.30 23.11
N ASP A 43 18.62 4.91 21.84
CA ASP A 43 19.65 4.03 21.27
C ASP A 43 20.20 4.54 19.91
N GLY A 44 19.99 5.81 19.58
CA GLY A 44 20.41 6.37 18.28
C GLY A 44 19.59 5.86 17.08
N VAL A 45 18.44 5.21 17.34
CA VAL A 45 17.49 4.81 16.31
C VAL A 45 16.81 6.06 15.74
N LEU A 46 17.06 6.33 14.45
CA LEU A 46 16.40 7.40 13.71
C LEU A 46 15.05 6.91 13.19
N VAL A 47 13.96 7.50 13.70
CA VAL A 47 12.60 7.26 13.20
C VAL A 47 12.17 8.47 12.35
N PRO A 48 11.77 8.29 11.08
CA PRO A 48 11.29 9.40 10.26
C PRO A 48 9.97 9.94 10.83
N PRO A 49 9.83 11.27 11.01
CA PRO A 49 8.57 11.85 11.45
C PRO A 49 7.54 11.75 10.32
N TRP A 50 6.43 11.07 10.57
CA TRP A 50 5.25 11.13 9.70
C TRP A 50 4.44 12.37 10.07
N ARG A 51 4.49 13.41 9.23
CA ARG A 51 3.72 14.63 9.45
C ARG A 51 2.36 14.52 8.75
N GLU A 52 1.41 13.91 9.44
CA GLU A 52 0.01 13.78 9.00
C GLU A 52 -0.82 15.06 9.25
N VAL A 53 -0.24 16.26 9.10
CA VAL A 53 -0.95 17.52 9.38
C VAL A 53 -0.65 18.60 8.33
N TYR A 54 -1.71 19.16 7.76
CA TYR A 54 -1.69 20.32 6.85
C TYR A 54 -2.84 21.28 7.20
N GLU A 55 -2.54 22.57 7.35
CA GLU A 55 -3.52 23.61 7.74
C GLU A 55 -4.42 23.22 8.94
N GLU A 56 -3.81 22.71 10.02
CA GLU A 56 -4.50 22.23 11.23
C GLU A 56 -5.44 21.02 11.01
N ARG A 57 -5.47 20.47 9.79
CA ARG A 57 -6.22 19.26 9.45
C ARG A 57 -5.30 18.05 9.39
N ARG A 58 -5.85 16.88 9.66
CA ARG A 58 -5.13 15.62 9.52
C ARG A 58 -5.10 15.17 8.05
N ILE A 59 -3.94 14.71 7.61
CA ILE A 59 -3.78 13.98 6.35
C ILE A 59 -3.91 12.50 6.67
N PHE A 60 -4.80 11.80 5.99
CA PHE A 60 -4.89 10.35 6.05
C PHE A 60 -4.20 9.77 4.83
N ASP A 61 -3.13 9.01 5.04
CA ASP A 61 -2.54 8.21 3.97
C ASP A 61 -3.43 6.99 3.71
N ILE A 62 -3.90 6.86 2.47
CA ILE A 62 -4.72 5.74 2.00
C ILE A 62 -3.95 4.89 0.98
N THR A 63 -2.64 5.09 0.89
CA THR A 63 -1.73 4.36 0.00
C THR A 63 -1.25 3.09 0.70
N HIS A 64 -1.29 1.98 -0.01
CA HIS A 64 -0.65 0.77 0.45
C HIS A 64 0.88 0.88 0.27
N ARG A 65 1.61 0.27 1.22
CA ARG A 65 3.07 0.26 1.17
C ARG A 65 3.52 -0.81 0.19
N TYR A 66 4.43 -0.43 -0.71
CA TYR A 66 5.13 -1.39 -1.56
C TYR A 66 5.90 -2.43 -0.74
N VAL A 67 5.52 -3.69 -0.92
CA VAL A 67 6.16 -4.85 -0.31
C VAL A 67 6.28 -5.99 -1.35
N PRO A 68 7.28 -6.87 -1.25
CA PRO A 68 7.43 -8.00 -2.18
C PRO A 68 6.18 -8.88 -2.29
N GLU A 69 5.42 -9.01 -1.21
CA GLU A 69 4.21 -9.84 -1.12
C GLU A 69 2.94 -9.12 -1.59
N MET A 70 3.03 -7.87 -2.03
CA MET A 70 1.84 -7.13 -2.43
C MET A 70 1.23 -7.74 -3.69
N LEU A 71 -0.09 -7.59 -3.79
CA LEU A 71 -0.88 -8.07 -4.91
C LEU A 71 -0.39 -7.48 -6.23
N VAL A 72 -0.22 -8.36 -7.23
CA VAL A 72 -0.02 -7.98 -8.62
C VAL A 72 -1.03 -8.73 -9.47
N TRP A 73 -1.62 -8.04 -10.46
CA TRP A 73 -2.55 -8.65 -11.38
C TRP A 73 -1.96 -9.92 -12.02
N ASP A 74 -2.75 -11.00 -12.07
CA ASP A 74 -2.38 -12.28 -12.70
C ASP A 74 -1.10 -12.93 -12.12
N SER A 75 -0.86 -12.73 -10.82
CA SER A 75 0.28 -13.32 -10.10
C SER A 75 -0.16 -13.96 -8.78
N THR A 76 0.34 -15.16 -8.50
CA THR A 76 0.23 -15.81 -7.17
C THR A 76 1.42 -15.48 -6.27
N GLU A 77 2.50 -14.93 -6.83
CA GLU A 77 3.76 -14.69 -6.12
C GLU A 77 3.83 -13.31 -5.46
N GLY A 78 2.98 -12.38 -5.93
CA GLY A 78 3.04 -10.95 -5.61
C GLY A 78 4.04 -10.21 -6.51
N LEU A 79 4.53 -9.07 -6.03
CA LEU A 79 5.47 -8.20 -6.74
C LEU A 79 6.92 -8.74 -6.78
N GLY A 80 7.30 -9.57 -5.81
CA GLY A 80 8.63 -10.18 -5.68
C GLY A 80 9.70 -9.23 -5.14
N HIS A 81 10.84 -9.77 -4.68
CA HIS A 81 11.86 -8.98 -3.97
C HIS A 81 12.70 -8.05 -4.87
N HIS A 82 12.65 -8.23 -6.19
CA HIS A 82 13.47 -7.48 -7.15
C HIS A 82 12.80 -6.20 -7.66
N PHE A 83 11.68 -5.78 -7.05
CA PHE A 83 10.98 -4.56 -7.45
C PHE A 83 11.71 -3.28 -7.03
N LEU A 84 12.49 -3.33 -5.94
CA LEU A 84 13.26 -2.21 -5.39
C LEU A 84 14.60 -2.74 -4.90
N TRP A 85 15.70 -2.19 -5.39
CA TRP A 85 17.04 -2.59 -4.97
C TRP A 85 17.98 -1.39 -4.85
N LEU A 86 18.92 -1.49 -3.91
CA LEU A 86 19.95 -0.48 -3.71
C LEU A 86 21.07 -0.68 -4.74
N GLU A 87 21.19 0.22 -5.71
CA GLU A 87 22.24 0.18 -6.73
C GLU A 87 23.57 0.73 -6.20
N LYS A 88 23.52 1.84 -5.45
CA LYS A 88 24.71 2.48 -4.86
C LYS A 88 24.48 2.73 -3.37
N SER A 89 25.51 2.54 -2.56
CA SER A 89 25.42 2.72 -1.11
C SER A 89 26.52 3.62 -0.57
N MET A 90 26.17 4.52 0.34
CA MET A 90 27.13 5.30 1.13
C MET A 90 28.02 4.40 1.99
N LYS A 91 27.51 3.23 2.43
CA LYS A 91 28.33 2.23 3.13
C LYS A 91 29.46 1.69 2.26
N ASN A 92 29.29 1.74 0.93
CA ASN A 92 30.28 1.32 -0.06
C ASN A 92 31.01 2.53 -0.69
N GLY A 93 31.05 3.68 -0.02
CA GLY A 93 31.79 4.87 -0.46
C GLY A 93 31.08 5.72 -1.53
N SER A 94 29.81 5.43 -1.86
CA SER A 94 29.04 6.29 -2.77
C SER A 94 28.65 7.60 -2.09
N ARG A 95 28.44 8.68 -2.86
CA ARG A 95 28.01 9.99 -2.34
C ARG A 95 26.58 9.99 -1.76
N ALA A 96 25.75 9.03 -2.17
CA ALA A 96 24.38 8.86 -1.74
C ALA A 96 23.99 7.38 -1.82
N ASN A 97 22.89 7.02 -1.15
CA ASN A 97 22.21 5.75 -1.36
C ASN A 97 21.26 5.91 -2.55
N ASN A 98 21.54 5.22 -3.66
CA ASN A 98 20.70 5.28 -4.86
C ASN A 98 20.02 3.93 -5.04
N SER A 99 18.69 3.95 -5.12
CA SER A 99 17.89 2.75 -5.36
C SER A 99 17.23 2.81 -6.73
N ASN A 100 17.08 1.65 -7.36
CA ASN A 100 16.30 1.48 -8.58
C ASN A 100 15.01 0.74 -8.26
N MET A 101 13.97 1.05 -9.02
CA MET A 101 12.65 0.46 -8.87
C MET A 101 12.13 -0.02 -10.23
N LYS A 102 11.46 -1.18 -10.25
CA LYS A 102 10.76 -1.72 -11.40
C LYS A 102 9.41 -2.26 -10.95
N VAL A 103 8.34 -1.60 -11.38
CA VAL A 103 6.95 -1.95 -11.07
C VAL A 103 6.07 -1.76 -12.30
N GLY A 104 4.99 -2.52 -12.41
CA GLY A 104 3.94 -2.24 -13.40
C GLY A 104 3.12 -1.03 -12.94
N VAL A 105 2.58 -0.24 -13.87
CA VAL A 105 1.83 0.98 -13.53
C VAL A 105 0.49 0.70 -12.82
N HIS A 106 -0.04 -0.52 -12.96
CA HIS A 106 -1.24 -1.01 -12.26
C HIS A 106 -0.90 -1.81 -10.99
N THR A 107 0.20 -1.47 -10.32
CA THR A 107 0.57 -2.08 -9.04
C THR A 107 -0.04 -1.25 -7.92
N ASP A 108 -0.88 -1.88 -7.09
CA ASP A 108 -1.35 -1.33 -5.82
C ASP A 108 -2.15 -0.02 -5.92
N THR A 109 -1.94 0.98 -5.04
CA THR A 109 -2.65 2.26 -5.14
C THR A 109 -2.16 3.06 -6.35
N HIS A 110 -2.98 3.14 -7.40
CA HIS A 110 -2.65 3.82 -8.68
C HIS A 110 -3.89 4.49 -9.29
N VAL A 111 -3.69 5.16 -10.45
CA VAL A 111 -4.76 5.74 -11.26
C VAL A 111 -4.65 5.25 -12.70
N ASP A 112 -5.80 5.03 -13.34
CA ASP A 112 -5.87 4.61 -14.74
C ASP A 112 -6.16 5.80 -15.66
N ALA A 113 -5.47 5.87 -16.79
CA ALA A 113 -5.81 6.77 -17.90
C ALA A 113 -6.76 6.08 -18.89
N LEU A 114 -7.53 6.84 -19.66
CA LEU A 114 -8.49 6.28 -20.64
C LEU A 114 -7.82 5.40 -21.70
N GLY A 115 -6.60 5.76 -22.13
CA GLY A 115 -5.79 4.96 -23.05
C GLY A 115 -5.40 3.57 -22.52
N HIS A 116 -5.58 3.29 -21.22
CA HIS A 116 -5.37 1.94 -20.67
C HIS A 116 -6.37 0.92 -21.24
N ILE A 117 -7.63 1.31 -21.40
CA ILE A 117 -8.73 0.40 -21.79
C ILE A 117 -9.13 0.58 -23.25
N TYR A 118 -9.04 1.81 -23.78
CA TYR A 118 -9.56 2.14 -25.10
C TYR A 118 -8.46 2.55 -26.07
N ASN A 119 -8.23 1.72 -27.10
CA ASN A 119 -7.15 1.93 -28.07
C ASN A 119 -7.25 3.28 -28.79
N ASN A 120 -8.45 3.72 -29.16
CA ASN A 120 -8.65 4.99 -29.85
C ASN A 120 -8.26 6.21 -28.99
N TYR A 121 -8.25 6.08 -27.66
CA TYR A 121 -7.75 7.11 -26.76
C TYR A 121 -6.23 7.00 -26.61
N TYR A 122 -5.68 5.78 -26.61
CA TYR A 122 -4.23 5.55 -26.63
C TYR A 122 -3.57 6.15 -27.89
N ASP A 123 -4.18 5.98 -29.07
CA ASP A 123 -3.69 6.49 -30.35
C ASP A 123 -3.61 8.03 -30.41
N VAL A 124 -4.30 8.73 -29.50
CA VAL A 124 -4.34 10.20 -29.40
C VAL A 124 -3.76 10.71 -28.07
N ASP A 125 -2.87 9.93 -27.44
CA ASP A 125 -2.11 10.30 -26.24
C ASP A 125 -2.96 10.64 -24.99
N PHE A 126 -4.14 10.03 -24.83
CA PHE A 126 -4.89 10.08 -23.56
C PHE A 126 -4.27 9.11 -22.53
N VAL A 127 -3.01 9.38 -22.19
CA VAL A 127 -2.17 8.65 -21.22
C VAL A 127 -2.15 9.39 -19.87
N VAL A 128 -1.48 8.84 -18.86
CA VAL A 128 -1.48 9.42 -17.50
C VAL A 128 -0.94 10.86 -17.48
N ASP A 129 0.02 11.19 -18.34
CA ASP A 129 0.62 12.52 -18.46
C ASP A 129 -0.36 13.58 -19.01
N SER A 130 -1.48 13.15 -19.62
CA SER A 130 -2.51 14.05 -20.14
C SER A 130 -3.65 14.32 -19.15
N LEU A 131 -3.61 13.77 -17.93
CA LEU A 131 -4.67 13.96 -16.94
C LEU A 131 -4.66 15.37 -16.36
N ASP A 132 -5.83 16.01 -16.30
CA ASP A 132 -6.01 17.28 -15.60
C ASP A 132 -5.88 17.06 -14.08
N LEU A 133 -4.95 17.77 -13.44
CA LEU A 133 -4.68 17.66 -12.00
C LEU A 133 -5.89 18.00 -11.12
N THR A 134 -6.87 18.74 -11.65
CA THR A 134 -8.14 19.03 -10.94
C THR A 134 -9.01 17.78 -10.76
N LEU A 135 -8.79 16.73 -11.57
CA LEU A 135 -9.42 15.42 -11.40
C LEU A 135 -8.82 14.63 -10.22
N LEU A 136 -7.57 14.95 -9.84
CA LEU A 136 -6.84 14.28 -8.76
C LEU A 136 -6.93 15.02 -7.43
N ASN A 137 -7.41 16.27 -7.44
CA ASN A 137 -7.45 17.14 -6.27
C ASN A 137 -8.82 17.81 -6.13
N GLY A 138 -9.61 17.38 -5.14
CA GLY A 138 -10.91 17.99 -4.90
C GLY A 138 -11.68 17.40 -3.72
N LEU A 139 -12.84 18.00 -3.44
CA LEU A 139 -13.77 17.45 -2.46
C LEU A 139 -14.22 16.06 -2.89
N THR A 140 -14.09 15.12 -1.96
CA THR A 140 -14.33 13.70 -2.19
C THR A 140 -15.28 13.15 -1.13
N LEU A 141 -16.32 12.44 -1.58
CA LEU A 141 -17.25 11.75 -0.70
C LEU A 141 -16.78 10.31 -0.48
N LEU A 142 -16.47 9.96 0.77
CA LEU A 142 -16.27 8.56 1.15
C LEU A 142 -17.63 7.93 1.51
N VAL A 143 -17.99 6.85 0.82
CA VAL A 143 -19.23 6.08 1.07
C VAL A 143 -18.89 4.65 1.48
N ASP A 144 -19.57 4.16 2.52
CA ASP A 144 -19.48 2.75 2.93
C ASP A 144 -20.51 1.93 2.15
N VAL A 145 -20.03 1.01 1.31
CA VAL A 145 -20.89 0.16 0.48
C VAL A 145 -21.49 -0.94 1.35
N PRO A 146 -22.80 -1.24 1.21
CA PRO A 146 -23.41 -2.38 1.88
C PRO A 146 -22.59 -3.67 1.66
N ARG A 147 -22.36 -4.40 2.74
CA ARG A 147 -21.62 -5.66 2.68
C ARG A 147 -22.37 -6.70 1.85
N ASP A 148 -21.62 -7.62 1.26
CA ASP A 148 -22.13 -8.72 0.43
C ASP A 148 -22.98 -8.26 -0.77
N LYS A 149 -22.64 -7.10 -1.35
CA LYS A 149 -23.28 -6.52 -2.53
C LYS A 149 -22.26 -6.02 -3.54
N ASN A 150 -22.53 -6.28 -4.82
CA ASN A 150 -21.87 -5.59 -5.92
C ASN A 150 -22.40 -4.15 -6.04
N ILE A 151 -21.56 -3.23 -6.52
CA ILE A 151 -21.95 -1.83 -6.75
C ILE A 151 -22.79 -1.76 -8.03
N THR A 152 -24.09 -2.05 -7.91
CA THR A 152 -25.08 -1.94 -8.99
C THR A 152 -25.80 -0.59 -8.94
N THR A 153 -26.63 -0.32 -9.96
CA THR A 153 -27.49 0.89 -9.97
C THR A 153 -28.40 0.98 -8.74
N GLU A 154 -28.95 -0.14 -8.25
CA GLU A 154 -29.78 -0.19 -7.05
C GLU A 154 -28.98 0.23 -5.81
N VAL A 155 -27.75 -0.29 -5.68
CA VAL A 155 -26.84 0.08 -4.59
C VAL A 155 -26.47 1.55 -4.69
N THR A 156 -26.05 2.04 -5.86
CA THR A 156 -25.71 3.46 -6.04
C THR A 156 -26.88 4.39 -5.72
N LYS A 157 -28.12 4.01 -6.07
CA LYS A 157 -29.32 4.76 -5.67
C LYS A 157 -29.52 4.74 -4.15
N SER A 158 -29.33 3.60 -3.50
CA SER A 158 -29.47 3.46 -2.04
C SER A 158 -28.44 4.25 -1.23
N LEU A 159 -27.26 4.52 -1.80
CA LEU A 159 -26.21 5.31 -1.17
C LEU A 159 -26.56 6.80 -1.05
N ASN A 160 -27.63 7.26 -1.70
CA ASN A 160 -28.11 8.64 -1.65
C ASN A 160 -27.02 9.70 -1.88
N ILE A 161 -26.12 9.46 -2.84
CA ILE A 161 -25.02 10.37 -3.18
C ILE A 161 -25.59 11.74 -3.56
N PRO A 162 -25.21 12.84 -2.88
CA PRO A 162 -25.72 14.17 -3.17
C PRO A 162 -25.39 14.62 -4.60
N ARG A 163 -26.30 15.38 -5.21
CA ARG A 163 -26.04 16.02 -6.51
C ARG A 163 -24.85 16.97 -6.39
N GLY A 164 -24.00 17.02 -7.40
CA GLY A 164 -22.81 17.89 -7.46
C GLY A 164 -21.53 17.27 -6.90
N VAL A 165 -21.58 16.07 -6.33
CA VAL A 165 -20.37 15.30 -5.98
C VAL A 165 -19.67 14.84 -7.26
N SER A 166 -18.39 15.22 -7.42
CA SER A 166 -17.55 14.85 -8.56
C SER A 166 -16.57 13.71 -8.26
N HIS A 167 -16.18 13.52 -7.00
CA HIS A 167 -15.27 12.45 -6.58
C HIS A 167 -15.93 11.60 -5.48
N VAL A 168 -15.92 10.28 -5.67
CA VAL A 168 -16.49 9.32 -4.73
C VAL A 168 -15.46 8.21 -4.49
N LEU A 169 -15.19 7.93 -3.22
CA LEU A 169 -14.45 6.74 -2.80
C LEU A 169 -15.43 5.73 -2.21
N PHE A 170 -15.45 4.52 -2.77
CA PHE A 170 -16.27 3.42 -2.29
C PHE A 170 -15.44 2.55 -1.34
N ARG A 171 -15.74 2.61 -0.04
CA ARG A 171 -15.23 1.61 0.90
C ARG A 171 -16.04 0.33 0.72
N THR A 172 -15.37 -0.75 0.37
CA THR A 172 -16.01 -2.05 0.11
C THR A 172 -15.61 -3.08 1.17
N LEU A 173 -16.19 -4.28 1.05
CA LEU A 173 -15.83 -5.45 1.85
C LEU A 173 -14.35 -5.85 1.72
N ASN A 174 -13.63 -5.34 0.70
CA ASN A 174 -12.22 -5.63 0.47
C ASN A 174 -11.33 -5.22 1.66
N THR A 175 -11.69 -4.13 2.35
CA THR A 175 -11.00 -3.67 3.55
C THR A 175 -11.21 -4.63 4.72
N ASP A 176 -12.40 -5.20 4.88
CA ASP A 176 -12.70 -6.13 5.99
C ASP A 176 -12.15 -7.54 5.73
N ARG A 177 -11.89 -7.88 4.46
CA ARG A 177 -11.32 -9.16 4.00
C ARG A 177 -9.78 -9.14 3.86
N PRO A 178 -9.11 -8.19 4.52
CA PRO A 178 -7.78 -7.64 4.19
C PRO A 178 -7.19 -8.03 2.82
N LEU A 179 -7.92 -7.80 1.72
CA LEU A 179 -7.52 -8.35 0.41
C LEU A 179 -6.19 -7.78 -0.10
N MET A 180 -5.88 -6.52 0.22
CA MET A 180 -4.62 -5.89 -0.16
C MET A 180 -3.39 -6.43 0.59
N PHE A 181 -3.58 -7.29 1.59
CA PHE A 181 -2.51 -8.00 2.28
C PHE A 181 -2.32 -9.44 1.77
N LYS A 182 -3.02 -9.81 0.68
CA LYS A 182 -2.84 -11.08 -0.02
C LYS A 182 -2.03 -10.86 -1.29
N LYS A 183 -1.29 -11.89 -1.71
CA LYS A 183 -0.52 -11.88 -2.96
C LYS A 183 -1.38 -12.05 -4.20
N GLU A 184 -2.39 -12.91 -4.10
CA GLU A 184 -3.22 -13.33 -5.21
C GLU A 184 -4.50 -12.48 -5.29
N PHE A 185 -4.94 -12.22 -6.53
CA PHE A 185 -6.19 -11.53 -6.80
C PHE A 185 -7.41 -12.37 -6.40
N ASP A 186 -8.35 -11.75 -5.68
CA ASP A 186 -9.57 -12.40 -5.19
C ASP A 186 -10.73 -12.02 -6.12
N THR A 187 -11.29 -13.00 -6.83
CA THR A 187 -12.37 -12.81 -7.82
C THR A 187 -13.78 -12.97 -7.24
N SER A 188 -13.92 -13.24 -5.94
CA SER A 188 -15.22 -13.57 -5.31
C SER A 188 -16.14 -12.37 -5.12
#